data_AF-A0A846T4W2-F1
#
_entry.id   AF-A0A846T4W2-F1
#
_cell.length_a   1.000
_cell.length_b   1.000
_cell.length_c   1.000
_cell.angle_alpha   90.00
_cell.angle_beta   90.00
_cell.angle_gamma   90.00
#
_symmetry.space_group_name_H-M   'P 1'
#
loop_
_entity.id
_entity.type
_entity.pdbx_description
1 polymer ?
#
loop_
_entity_poly.entity_id
_entity_poly.type
_entity_poly.pdbx_seq_one_letter_code
_entity_poly.pdbx_strand_id
1 'polypeptide(L)'
;MREFLRPVEKAEHRYHFHKQGRSAASIEELGFLLEQLSHDEVAEHTHPGGNHFAPWVRSVIGDHELAMDLERLTRKDDIVKAVQHRVFMIGALSAPQQPRIEPSVPQPVGVDKQPAPQSSARVAPARPVRVAQKKAPVRKARERKTVASQEPHDFNAYKQELINRLLKSAEPSLKKRIREFQRRKK
;
A
#
# COMPACT_ATOMS: atom_id res chain seq x y z
N MET A 1 -20.89 7.08 -2.41
CA MET A 1 -19.51 6.67 -2.05
C MET A 1 -18.41 7.62 -2.54
N ARG A 2 -18.59 8.44 -3.59
CA ARG A 2 -17.56 9.42 -4.01
C ARG A 2 -17.46 10.70 -3.16
N GLU A 3 -18.28 10.82 -2.13
CA GLU A 3 -18.35 12.05 -1.32
C GLU A 3 -17.10 12.25 -0.45
N PHE A 4 -16.42 11.16 -0.06
CA PHE A 4 -15.23 11.21 0.79
C PHE A 4 -13.96 11.76 0.11
N LEU A 5 -13.94 11.83 -1.22
CA LEU A 5 -12.84 12.41 -1.99
C LEU A 5 -13.08 13.88 -2.35
N ARG A 6 -14.25 14.43 -2.03
CA ARG A 6 -14.50 15.83 -2.33
C ARG A 6 -13.64 16.70 -1.41
N PRO A 7 -12.86 17.65 -1.97
CA PRO A 7 -12.16 18.63 -1.17
C PRO A 7 -13.16 19.41 -0.32
N VAL A 8 -12.80 19.66 0.93
CA VAL A 8 -13.56 20.48 1.85
C VAL A 8 -13.49 21.93 1.40
N GLU A 9 -14.62 22.48 0.95
CA GLU A 9 -14.70 23.84 0.39
C GLU A 9 -14.45 24.93 1.45
N LYS A 10 -14.98 24.72 2.66
CA LYS A 10 -14.86 25.69 3.74
C LYS A 10 -13.48 25.63 4.40
N ALA A 11 -12.75 26.75 4.40
CA ALA A 11 -11.40 26.83 4.96
C ALA A 11 -11.33 26.50 6.47
N GLU A 12 -12.39 26.80 7.22
CA GLU A 12 -12.52 26.52 8.66
C GLU A 12 -12.54 25.02 8.99
N HIS A 13 -12.90 24.19 8.02
CA HIS A 13 -12.98 22.74 8.19
C HIS A 13 -11.71 22.02 7.70
N ARG A 14 -10.73 22.72 7.14
CA ARG A 14 -9.46 22.10 6.74
C ARG A 14 -8.64 21.71 7.97
N TYR A 15 -7.87 20.63 7.86
CA TYR A 15 -6.93 20.27 8.91
C TYR A 15 -5.69 21.14 8.80
N HIS A 16 -5.32 21.87 9.85
CA HIS A 16 -4.18 22.81 9.83
C HIS A 16 -2.97 22.25 10.58
N PHE A 17 -1.80 22.29 9.94
CA PHE A 17 -0.51 21.95 10.54
C PHE A 17 0.19 23.24 11.00
N HIS A 18 0.20 23.48 12.31
CA HIS A 18 0.60 24.76 12.91
C HIS A 18 2.01 25.24 12.53
N LYS A 19 2.98 24.33 12.40
CA LYS A 19 4.39 24.70 12.16
C LYS A 19 4.68 25.17 10.74
N GLN A 20 3.97 24.62 9.75
CA GLN A 20 4.30 24.84 8.34
C GLN A 20 3.27 25.72 7.61
N GLY A 21 2.17 26.09 8.29
CA GLY A 21 1.05 26.80 7.67
C GLY A 21 0.38 25.99 6.55
N ARG A 22 0.60 24.68 6.51
CA ARG A 22 0.00 23.77 5.53
C ARG A 22 -1.35 23.30 6.04
N SER A 23 -2.26 23.01 5.13
CA SER A 23 -3.56 22.44 5.47
C SER A 23 -3.96 21.32 4.51
N ALA A 24 -4.73 20.36 5.01
CA ALA A 24 -5.37 19.32 4.21
C ALA A 24 -6.87 19.59 4.09
N ALA A 25 -7.38 19.60 2.87
CA ALA A 25 -8.79 19.68 2.56
C ALA A 25 -9.40 18.32 2.20
N SER A 26 -8.60 17.26 2.04
CA SER A 26 -9.07 15.90 1.70
C SER A 26 -8.21 14.83 2.34
N ILE A 27 -8.66 13.57 2.30
CA ILE A 27 -7.87 12.40 2.76
C ILE A 27 -6.60 12.24 1.92
N GLU A 28 -6.66 12.52 0.62
CA GLU A 28 -5.51 12.42 -0.28
C GLU A 28 -4.42 13.45 0.07
N GLU A 29 -4.83 14.70 0.30
CA GLU A 29 -3.93 15.76 0.75
C GLU A 29 -3.35 15.46 2.13
N LEU A 30 -4.16 14.91 3.05
CA LEU A 30 -3.69 14.46 4.35
C LEU A 30 -2.60 13.39 4.20
N GLY A 31 -2.82 12.38 3.35
CA GLY A 31 -1.84 11.33 3.07
C GLY A 31 -0.52 11.89 2.52
N PHE A 32 -0.61 12.78 1.53
CA PHE A 32 0.56 13.44 0.94
C PHE A 32 1.34 14.29 1.94
N LEU A 33 0.64 15.08 2.77
CA LEU A 33 1.29 15.90 3.79
C LEU A 33 1.95 15.05 4.87
N LEU A 34 1.29 13.97 5.32
CA LEU A 34 1.86 13.06 6.32
C LEU A 34 3.15 12.39 5.84
N GLU A 35 3.30 12.09 4.55
CA GLU A 35 4.55 11.55 4.01
C GLU A 35 5.71 12.55 4.16
N GLN A 36 5.45 13.84 3.91
CA GLN A 36 6.46 14.89 3.93
C GLN A 36 6.85 15.35 5.34
N LEU A 37 5.93 15.26 6.31
CA LEU A 37 6.19 15.68 7.68
C LEU A 37 7.24 14.78 8.35
N SER A 38 8.02 15.34 9.27
CA SER A 38 8.92 14.56 10.11
C SER A 38 8.16 13.71 11.13
N HIS A 39 8.82 12.70 11.72
CA HIS A 39 8.20 11.91 12.80
C HIS A 39 7.84 12.79 14.00
N ASP A 40 8.66 13.77 14.33
CA ASP A 40 8.45 14.66 15.48
C ASP A 40 7.23 15.57 15.26
N GLU A 41 7.05 16.11 14.05
CA GLU A 41 5.85 16.90 13.71
C GLU A 41 4.57 16.07 13.79
N VAL A 42 4.60 14.81 13.31
CA VAL A 42 3.44 13.93 13.42
C VAL A 42 3.18 13.56 14.89
N ALA A 43 4.24 13.37 15.69
CA ALA A 43 4.13 13.09 17.11
C ALA A 43 3.47 14.22 17.92
N GLU A 44 3.52 15.47 17.46
CA GLU A 44 2.78 16.58 18.09
C GLU A 44 1.27 16.48 17.89
N HIS A 45 0.83 15.73 16.88
CA HIS A 45 -0.57 15.47 16.57
C HIS A 45 -1.05 14.08 17.03
N THR A 46 -0.17 13.30 17.69
CA THR A 46 -0.50 11.99 18.25
C THR A 46 -0.18 11.96 19.74
N HIS A 47 -1.00 11.25 20.51
CA HIS A 47 -0.80 11.06 21.94
C HIS A 47 -1.08 9.61 22.32
N PRO A 48 -0.67 9.13 23.51
CA PRO A 48 -0.90 7.73 23.91
C PRO A 48 -2.37 7.32 23.90
N GLY A 49 -3.29 8.28 24.03
CA GLY A 49 -4.74 8.07 24.01
C GLY A 49 -5.42 8.26 22.65
N GLY A 50 -4.69 8.46 21.55
CA GLY A 50 -5.26 8.68 20.23
C GLY A 50 -4.51 9.72 19.38
N ASN A 51 -5.18 10.30 18.38
CA ASN A 51 -4.60 11.35 17.57
C ASN A 51 -5.66 12.36 17.11
N HIS A 52 -5.18 13.55 16.72
CA HIS A 52 -6.02 14.66 16.29
C HIS A 52 -6.61 14.44 14.89
N PHE A 53 -6.09 13.49 14.11
CA PHE A 53 -6.58 13.18 12.77
C PHE A 53 -7.92 12.47 12.81
N ALA A 54 -8.11 11.50 13.73
CA ALA A 54 -9.32 10.70 13.79
C ALA A 54 -10.62 11.52 14.00
N PRO A 55 -10.69 12.48 14.95
CA PRO A 55 -11.87 13.33 15.09
C PRO A 55 -12.16 14.16 13.84
N TRP A 56 -11.13 14.70 13.18
CA TRP A 56 -11.30 15.48 11.94
C TRP A 56 -11.81 14.62 10.78
N VAL A 57 -11.23 13.44 10.56
CA VAL A 57 -11.70 12.51 9.53
C VAL A 57 -13.16 12.10 9.79
N ARG A 58 -13.53 11.86 11.06
CA ARG A 58 -14.90 11.50 11.45
C ARG A 58 -15.90 12.63 11.19
N SER A 59 -15.59 13.84 11.66
CA SER A 59 -16.55 14.96 11.65
C SER A 59 -16.59 15.73 10.33
N VAL A 60 -15.43 15.92 9.69
CA VAL A 60 -15.31 16.73 8.47
C VAL A 60 -15.45 15.87 7.22
N ILE A 61 -14.71 14.77 7.14
CA ILE A 61 -14.75 13.91 5.95
C ILE A 61 -15.95 12.94 6.00
N GLY A 62 -16.35 12.52 7.20
CA GLY A 62 -17.43 11.56 7.40
C GLY A 62 -17.01 10.09 7.26
N ASP A 63 -15.71 9.79 7.14
CA ASP A 63 -15.19 8.43 7.01
C ASP A 63 -14.99 7.78 8.39
N HIS A 64 -16.07 7.18 8.91
CA HIS A 64 -16.10 6.60 10.25
C HIS A 64 -15.16 5.40 10.41
N GLU A 65 -15.03 4.58 9.36
CA GLU A 65 -14.16 3.39 9.38
C GLU A 65 -12.69 3.81 9.50
N LEU A 66 -12.24 4.74 8.64
CA LEU A 66 -10.88 5.26 8.72
C LEU A 66 -10.62 5.96 10.05
N ALA A 67 -11.60 6.73 10.57
CA ALA A 67 -11.45 7.38 11.85
C ALA A 67 -11.26 6.38 13.01
N MET A 68 -11.99 5.26 13.01
CA MET A 68 -11.83 4.19 14.01
C MET A 68 -10.47 3.50 13.91
N ASP A 69 -9.98 3.27 12.69
CA ASP A 69 -8.65 2.72 12.47
C ASP A 69 -7.58 3.69 12.98
N LEU A 70 -7.69 4.97 12.62
CA LEU A 70 -6.76 6.01 13.02
C LEU A 70 -6.70 6.19 14.54
N GLU A 71 -7.82 6.13 15.25
CA GLU A 71 -7.89 6.36 16.71
C GLU A 71 -6.92 5.47 17.51
N ARG A 72 -6.56 4.30 16.99
CA ARG A 72 -5.66 3.33 17.63
C ARG A 72 -4.19 3.49 17.22
N LEU A 73 -3.90 4.31 16.22
CA LEU A 73 -2.58 4.44 15.63
C LEU A 73 -1.87 5.68 16.17
N THR A 74 -0.67 5.48 16.70
CA THR A 74 0.16 6.56 17.25
C THR A 74 1.45 6.78 16.45
N ARG A 75 1.88 5.78 15.68
CA ARG A 75 3.10 5.81 14.87
C ARG A 75 2.80 6.38 13.49
N LYS A 76 3.64 7.32 13.05
CA LYS A 76 3.56 7.96 11.72
C LYS A 76 3.36 6.94 10.59
N ASP A 77 4.22 5.91 10.52
CA ASP A 77 4.20 4.95 9.40
C ASP A 77 2.88 4.18 9.31
N ASP A 78 2.28 3.87 10.45
CA ASP A 78 1.02 3.14 10.51
C ASP A 78 -0.15 4.05 10.11
N ILE A 79 -0.13 5.31 10.57
CA ILE A 79 -1.10 6.34 10.17
C ILE A 79 -1.04 6.55 8.64
N VAL A 80 0.14 6.76 8.07
CA VAL A 80 0.35 6.95 6.62
C VAL A 80 -0.21 5.75 5.85
N LYS A 81 0.14 4.53 6.25
CA LYS A 81 -0.36 3.31 5.60
C LYS A 81 -1.88 3.19 5.66
N ALA A 82 -2.50 3.49 6.80
CA ALA A 82 -3.94 3.42 6.95
C ALA A 82 -4.65 4.42 6.01
N VAL A 83 -4.16 5.66 5.96
CA VAL A 83 -4.68 6.70 5.06
C VAL A 83 -4.51 6.29 3.59
N GLN A 84 -3.31 5.86 3.17
CA GLN A 84 -3.05 5.44 1.79
C GLN A 84 -3.88 4.23 1.37
N HIS A 85 -3.99 3.24 2.26
CA HIS A 85 -4.83 2.07 2.01
C HIS A 85 -6.29 2.48 1.81
N ARG A 86 -6.80 3.43 2.60
CA ARG A 86 -8.16 3.92 2.44
C ARG A 86 -8.35 4.67 1.12
N VAL A 87 -7.43 5.56 0.75
CA VAL A 87 -7.45 6.25 -0.54
C VAL A 87 -7.48 5.24 -1.69
N PHE A 88 -6.63 4.21 -1.63
CA PHE A 88 -6.60 3.15 -2.62
C PHE A 88 -7.95 2.41 -2.72
N MET A 89 -8.55 2.03 -1.59
CA MET A 89 -9.86 1.37 -1.56
C MET A 89 -10.97 2.24 -2.16
N ILE A 90 -11.01 3.54 -1.82
CA ILE A 90 -12.00 4.46 -2.39
C ILE A 90 -11.78 4.62 -3.90
N GLY A 91 -10.52 4.72 -4.35
CA GLY A 91 -10.16 4.78 -5.76
C GLY A 91 -10.57 3.52 -6.53
N ALA A 92 -10.30 2.34 -5.97
CA ALA A 92 -10.66 1.05 -6.56
C ALA A 92 -12.18 0.88 -6.71
N LEU A 93 -12.96 1.34 -5.73
CA LEU A 93 -14.43 1.33 -5.76
C LEU A 93 -15.00 2.43 -6.66
N SER A 94 -14.27 3.52 -6.88
CA SER A 94 -14.71 4.67 -7.67
C SER A 94 -14.34 4.56 -9.16
N ALA A 95 -13.44 3.65 -9.51
CA ALA A 95 -13.05 3.42 -10.90
C ALA A 95 -14.33 3.23 -11.73
N PRO A 96 -14.55 4.05 -12.77
CA PRO A 96 -15.69 3.83 -13.66
C PRO A 96 -15.58 2.39 -14.12
N GLN A 97 -16.65 1.59 -13.95
CA GLN A 97 -16.72 0.31 -14.62
C GLN A 97 -16.39 0.62 -16.07
N GLN A 98 -15.21 0.20 -16.52
CA GLN A 98 -14.82 0.44 -17.90
C GLN A 98 -16.00 -0.03 -18.71
N PRO A 99 -16.54 0.81 -19.63
CA PRO A 99 -17.69 0.42 -20.43
C PRO A 99 -17.34 -0.96 -20.93
N ARG A 100 -18.10 -1.96 -20.47
CA ARG A 100 -17.82 -3.35 -20.78
C ARG A 100 -17.81 -3.33 -22.29
N ILE A 101 -16.63 -3.41 -22.89
CA ILE A 101 -16.51 -3.60 -24.32
C ILE A 101 -17.07 -5.00 -24.43
N GLU A 102 -18.38 -5.09 -24.59
CA GLU A 102 -19.04 -6.30 -25.04
C GLU A 102 -18.17 -6.71 -26.21
N PRO A 103 -17.48 -7.86 -26.12
CA PRO A 103 -16.70 -8.33 -27.25
C PRO A 103 -17.73 -8.40 -28.37
N SER A 104 -17.67 -7.41 -29.26
CA SER A 104 -18.53 -7.33 -30.42
C SER A 104 -18.23 -8.63 -31.12
N VAL A 105 -19.13 -9.60 -30.95
CA VAL A 105 -18.97 -10.96 -31.45
C VAL A 105 -18.64 -10.74 -32.92
N PRO A 106 -17.42 -11.04 -33.37
CA PRO A 106 -17.07 -10.82 -34.75
C PRO A 106 -18.09 -11.65 -35.53
N GLN A 107 -18.98 -10.96 -36.26
CA GLN A 107 -19.82 -11.66 -37.21
C GLN A 107 -18.86 -12.42 -38.13
N PRO A 108 -19.12 -13.70 -38.42
CA PRO A 108 -18.25 -14.50 -39.27
C PRO A 108 -18.26 -13.90 -40.68
N VAL A 109 -17.35 -12.97 -40.92
CA VAL A 109 -17.05 -12.47 -42.26
C VAL A 109 -16.18 -13.52 -42.92
N GLY A 110 -16.58 -13.88 -44.14
CA GLY A 110 -16.10 -15.02 -44.88
C GLY A 110 -14.58 -15.14 -44.95
N VAL A 111 -14.20 -16.41 -45.01
CA VAL A 111 -12.86 -16.93 -45.26
C VAL A 111 -12.26 -16.27 -46.50
N ASP A 112 -11.25 -15.41 -46.32
CA ASP A 112 -10.30 -15.11 -47.37
C ASP A 112 -8.85 -15.24 -46.88
N LYS A 113 -8.19 -16.22 -47.50
CA LYS A 113 -6.78 -16.57 -47.55
C LYS A 113 -5.79 -15.68 -46.79
N GLN A 114 -5.21 -16.26 -45.73
CA GLN A 114 -3.90 -15.88 -45.21
C GLN A 114 -2.78 -16.15 -46.23
N PRO A 115 -1.87 -15.19 -46.46
CA PRO A 115 -0.49 -15.46 -46.85
C PRO A 115 0.44 -15.58 -45.62
N ALA A 116 1.56 -16.28 -45.85
CA ALA A 116 2.50 -16.89 -44.91
C ALA A 116 3.24 -15.93 -43.95
N PRO A 117 3.78 -16.45 -42.83
CA PRO A 117 4.48 -15.67 -41.81
C PRO A 117 5.90 -15.26 -42.23
N GLN A 118 6.22 -13.97 -42.09
CA GLN A 118 7.59 -13.48 -42.13
C GLN A 118 8.23 -13.56 -40.74
N SER A 119 9.34 -14.29 -40.69
CA SER A 119 10.26 -14.45 -39.57
C SER A 119 10.97 -13.14 -39.25
N SER A 120 10.76 -12.58 -38.06
CA SER A 120 11.61 -11.51 -37.50
C SER A 120 12.51 -12.03 -36.38
N ALA A 121 13.78 -12.16 -36.77
CA ALA A 121 15.03 -11.97 -36.05
C ALA A 121 15.00 -11.95 -34.50
N ARG A 122 15.67 -12.96 -33.97
CA ARG A 122 16.12 -13.14 -32.60
C ARG A 122 17.20 -12.08 -32.26
N VAL A 123 16.90 -11.12 -31.41
CA VAL A 123 17.90 -10.20 -30.83
C VAL A 123 18.61 -10.88 -29.66
N ALA A 124 19.92 -10.96 -29.73
CA ALA A 124 20.79 -11.58 -28.74
C ALA A 124 20.89 -10.76 -27.44
N PRO A 125 20.91 -11.38 -26.25
CA PRO A 125 21.16 -10.66 -25.00
C PRO A 125 22.65 -10.33 -24.83
N ALA A 126 22.92 -9.06 -24.54
CA ALA A 126 24.24 -8.51 -24.27
C ALA A 126 24.85 -9.04 -22.96
N ARG A 127 26.19 -9.16 -22.98
CA ARG A 127 27.07 -9.70 -21.93
C ARG A 127 26.98 -8.94 -20.59
N PRO A 128 27.16 -9.62 -19.45
CA PRO A 128 27.40 -8.96 -18.16
C PRO A 128 28.83 -8.40 -18.08
N VAL A 129 28.95 -7.11 -17.77
CA VAL A 129 30.21 -6.44 -17.43
C VAL A 129 30.60 -6.80 -16.00
N ARG A 130 31.72 -7.50 -15.84
CA ARG A 130 32.37 -7.74 -14.54
C ARG A 130 32.93 -6.41 -14.01
N VAL A 131 32.25 -5.82 -13.03
CA VAL A 131 32.81 -4.71 -12.25
C VAL A 131 33.72 -5.28 -11.17
N ALA A 132 34.99 -4.87 -11.21
CA ALA A 132 36.04 -5.26 -10.28
C ALA A 132 35.68 -4.84 -8.84
N GLN A 133 35.65 -5.82 -7.94
CA GLN A 133 35.56 -5.59 -6.51
C GLN A 133 36.90 -5.03 -6.00
N LYS A 134 36.94 -3.71 -5.77
CA LYS A 134 38.00 -3.09 -4.96
C LYS A 134 37.84 -3.56 -3.51
N LYS A 135 38.84 -4.30 -3.03
CA LYS A 135 39.02 -4.68 -1.63
C LYS A 135 39.11 -3.42 -0.77
N ALA A 136 38.09 -3.16 0.02
CA ALA A 136 38.13 -2.15 1.07
C ALA A 136 38.85 -2.71 2.31
N PRO A 137 39.60 -1.88 3.06
CA PRO A 137 40.35 -2.31 4.23
C PRO A 137 39.42 -2.77 5.36
N VAL A 138 39.79 -3.92 5.95
CA VAL A 138 39.21 -4.54 7.13
C VAL A 138 39.23 -3.52 8.29
N ARG A 139 38.09 -2.87 8.52
CA ARG A 139 37.85 -2.11 9.75
C ARG A 139 37.48 -3.11 10.83
N LYS A 140 38.30 -3.13 11.88
CA LYS A 140 38.16 -3.95 13.08
C LYS A 140 36.69 -3.98 13.52
N ALA A 141 36.13 -5.19 13.55
CA ALA A 141 34.80 -5.50 14.02
C ALA A 141 34.67 -5.04 15.48
N ARG A 142 34.00 -3.90 15.67
CA ARG A 142 33.47 -3.52 16.96
C ARG A 142 32.30 -4.45 17.18
N GLU A 143 32.40 -5.35 18.16
CA GLU A 143 31.34 -6.24 18.63
C GLU A 143 30.09 -5.42 18.96
N ARG A 144 29.25 -5.20 17.95
CA ARG A 144 27.88 -4.79 18.15
C ARG A 144 27.20 -6.04 18.66
N LYS A 145 27.05 -6.13 19.98
CA LYS A 145 26.02 -6.95 20.62
C LYS A 145 24.73 -6.73 19.84
N THR A 146 24.39 -7.68 18.97
CA THR A 146 23.07 -7.76 18.36
C THR A 146 22.14 -8.01 19.52
N VAL A 147 21.57 -6.93 20.05
CA VAL A 147 20.37 -6.99 20.87
C VAL A 147 19.36 -7.64 19.95
N ALA A 148 19.18 -8.95 20.10
CA ALA A 148 18.11 -9.67 19.47
C ALA A 148 16.86 -8.92 19.87
N SER A 149 16.30 -8.15 18.93
CA SER A 149 14.98 -7.57 19.08
C SER A 149 14.07 -8.77 19.26
N GLN A 150 13.77 -9.07 20.52
CA GLN A 150 12.65 -9.91 20.87
C GLN A 150 11.46 -9.17 20.29
N GLU A 151 11.05 -9.51 19.06
CA GLU A 151 9.70 -9.16 18.62
C GLU A 151 8.80 -9.64 19.75
N PRO A 152 7.96 -8.75 20.33
CA PRO A 152 7.08 -9.14 21.41
C PRO A 152 6.32 -10.37 20.95
N HIS A 153 6.34 -11.43 21.77
CA HIS A 153 5.82 -12.76 21.42
C HIS A 153 4.36 -12.68 20.92
N ASP A 154 3.64 -11.65 21.37
CA ASP A 154 2.27 -11.30 20.99
C ASP A 154 2.14 -10.90 19.51
N PHE A 155 3.14 -10.24 18.93
CA PHE A 155 3.12 -9.85 17.53
C PHE A 155 3.24 -11.05 16.58
N ASN A 156 3.99 -12.08 16.97
CA ASN A 156 4.09 -13.31 16.20
C ASN A 156 2.78 -14.12 16.27
N ALA A 157 2.13 -14.15 17.44
CA ALA A 157 0.82 -14.79 17.60
C ALA A 157 -0.26 -14.13 16.71
N TYR A 158 -0.30 -12.79 16.69
CA TYR A 158 -1.24 -12.05 15.84
C TYR A 158 -1.00 -12.28 14.34
N LYS A 159 0.27 -12.30 13.90
CA LYS A 159 0.62 -12.65 12.51
C LYS A 159 0.09 -14.04 12.13
N GLN A 160 0.23 -15.03 13.00
CA GLN A 160 -0.27 -16.38 12.76
C GLN A 160 -1.79 -16.45 12.69
N GLU A 161 -2.49 -15.73 13.57
CA GLU A 161 -3.95 -15.67 13.56
C GLU A 161 -4.49 -15.03 12.26
N LEU A 162 -3.87 -13.92 11.83
CA LEU A 162 -4.23 -13.23 10.60
C LEU A 162 -4.02 -14.11 9.36
N ILE A 163 -2.89 -14.82 9.30
CA ILE A 163 -2.61 -15.79 8.23
C ILE A 163 -3.67 -16.90 8.23
N ASN A 164 -4.03 -17.43 9.39
CA ASN A 164 -5.06 -18.47 9.49
C ASN A 164 -6.43 -17.97 9.04
N ARG A 165 -6.80 -16.73 9.36
CA ARG A 165 -8.07 -16.12 8.95
C ARG A 165 -8.12 -15.90 7.44
N LEU A 166 -7.05 -15.38 6.85
CA LEU A 166 -6.89 -15.24 5.39
C LEU A 166 -6.95 -16.58 4.68
N LEU A 167 -6.30 -17.61 5.22
CA LEU A 167 -6.36 -18.96 4.66
C LEU A 167 -7.76 -19.55 4.80
N LYS A 168 -8.52 -19.25 5.87
CA LYS A 168 -9.88 -19.78 6.04
C LYS A 168 -10.83 -19.23 4.98
N SER A 169 -10.72 -17.95 4.63
CA SER A 169 -11.53 -17.29 3.60
C SER A 169 -11.01 -17.47 2.17
N ALA A 170 -9.76 -17.91 1.97
CA ALA A 170 -9.19 -18.09 0.64
C ALA A 170 -9.80 -19.28 -0.11
N GLU A 171 -9.95 -19.12 -1.43
CA GLU A 171 -10.48 -20.14 -2.32
C GLU A 171 -9.70 -21.47 -2.24
N PRO A 172 -10.38 -22.63 -2.44
CA PRO A 172 -9.74 -23.95 -2.41
C PRO A 172 -8.54 -24.08 -3.37
N SER A 173 -8.60 -23.37 -4.49
CA SER A 173 -7.54 -23.24 -5.50
C SER A 173 -6.22 -22.72 -4.91
N LEU A 174 -6.28 -21.68 -4.07
CA LEU A 174 -5.10 -21.04 -3.48
C LEU A 174 -4.46 -21.95 -2.42
N LYS A 175 -5.27 -22.63 -1.61
CA LYS A 175 -4.80 -23.61 -0.61
C LYS A 175 -4.00 -24.73 -1.27
N LYS A 176 -4.45 -25.21 -2.43
CA LYS A 176 -3.78 -26.27 -3.20
C LYS A 176 -2.41 -25.79 -3.70
N ARG A 177 -2.33 -24.58 -4.27
CA ARG A 177 -1.06 -23.96 -4.71
C ARG A 177 -0.06 -23.75 -3.57
N ILE A 178 -0.52 -23.29 -2.41
CA ILE A 178 0.36 -23.08 -1.23
C ILE A 178 0.95 -24.42 -0.75
N ARG A 179 0.16 -25.49 -0.67
CA ARG A 179 0.66 -26.82 -0.31
C ARG A 179 1.67 -27.36 -1.34
N GLU A 180 1.39 -27.16 -2.62
CA GLU A 180 2.28 -27.59 -3.70
C GLU A 180 3.63 -26.86 -3.64
N PHE A 181 3.61 -25.55 -3.37
CA PHE A 181 4.81 -24.76 -3.19
C PHE A 181 5.65 -25.20 -1.99
N GLN A 182 5.01 -25.49 -0.84
CA GLN A 182 5.71 -25.99 0.35
C GLN A 182 6.33 -27.38 0.13
N ARG A 183 5.70 -28.25 -0.66
CA ARG A 183 6.26 -29.56 -1.03
C ARG A 183 7.50 -29.46 -1.92
N ARG A 184 7.57 -28.46 -2.80
CA ARG A 184 8.73 -28.22 -3.69
C ARG A 184 9.97 -27.67 -2.99
N LYS A 185 9.84 -27.16 -1.75
CA LYS A 185 10.94 -26.58 -0.97
C LYS A 185 11.64 -27.58 -0.04
N LYS A 186 11.12 -28.79 0.11
CA LYS A 186 11.78 -29.92 0.78
C LYS A 186 12.52 -30.75 -0.26
#